data_AF-A0A8C9W426-F1
#
_entry.id   AF-A0A8C9W426-F1
#
_cell.length_a   1.000
_cell.length_b   1.000
_cell.length_c   1.000
_cell.angle_alpha   90.00
_cell.angle_beta   90.00
_cell.angle_gamma   90.00
#
_symmetry.space_group_name_H-M   'P 1'
#
loop_
_entity.id
_entity.type
_entity.pdbx_description
1 polymer ?
#
loop_
_entity_poly.entity_id
_entity_poly.type
_entity_poly.pdbx_seq_one_letter_code
_entity_poly.pdbx_strand_id
1 'polypeptide(L)'
;EEEEEEEEKSASGHRRRGSILYSILKNDGPAERAAHRRPEPPVPPQACSCASNRRVALRSPQVTCKAASAVLVKTLRFVKNVPCFRELPADDQLLLVRSSWAPLLVLGLAQDRVDFETTESAEPSMLQRILTGGRDEDERGDKHGAHRDVSLADIHAIKAFLNRCWGLDISTKEYAYLKGAVLFNPDLAGLRCLQHICGLQREAHRALDEHVRMMHRADGARSARLFVALSTLRSISARVVAELFFRPVIGTVDMEELLLDLFYGK
;
A
#
# COMPACT_ATOMS: atom_id res chain seq x y z
N GLU A 1 -82.64 21.27 22.42
CA GLU A 1 -82.69 20.21 21.40
C GLU A 1 -81.27 19.65 21.31
N GLU A 2 -80.86 18.50 21.86
CA GLU A 2 -81.42 17.36 22.62
C GLU A 2 -80.18 16.82 23.41
N GLU A 3 -80.26 16.67 24.73
CA GLU A 3 -80.30 15.39 25.50
C GLU A 3 -79.04 14.51 25.31
N GLU A 4 -78.17 14.39 26.35
CA GLU A 4 -78.14 13.31 27.38
C GLU A 4 -77.73 11.94 26.75
N GLU A 5 -76.80 11.13 27.27
CA GLU A 5 -76.73 10.56 28.62
C GLU A 5 -75.43 9.73 28.79
N GLU A 6 -75.15 9.36 30.04
CA GLU A 6 -74.06 8.54 30.58
C GLU A 6 -74.00 7.11 29.96
N GLU A 7 -72.99 6.24 30.12
CA GLU A 7 -72.60 5.56 31.36
C GLU A 7 -71.41 4.59 31.12
N GLU A 8 -70.97 3.99 32.22
CA GLU A 8 -69.68 3.43 32.58
C GLU A 8 -69.48 1.93 32.20
N LYS A 9 -68.20 1.51 32.29
CA LYS A 9 -67.70 0.22 32.87
C LYS A 9 -67.44 -1.04 32.02
N SER A 10 -66.16 -1.46 32.14
CA SER A 10 -65.66 -2.83 32.33
C SER A 10 -65.71 -3.77 31.10
N ALA A 11 -64.82 -4.73 30.85
CA ALA A 11 -63.59 -5.21 31.45
C ALA A 11 -62.96 -6.22 30.46
N SER A 12 -61.68 -6.52 30.63
CA SER A 12 -61.05 -7.81 30.31
C SER A 12 -61.14 -8.34 28.86
N GLY A 13 -60.04 -8.17 28.11
CA GLY A 13 -59.83 -8.81 26.80
C GLY A 13 -58.43 -9.39 26.67
N HIS A 14 -58.23 -10.56 27.28
CA HIS A 14 -57.07 -11.44 27.20
C HIS A 14 -56.25 -11.34 25.88
N ARG A 15 -54.99 -10.89 25.96
CA ARG A 15 -53.97 -11.12 24.91
C ARG A 15 -53.68 -12.63 24.81
N ARG A 16 -54.45 -13.35 24.00
CA ARG A 16 -54.09 -14.72 23.59
C ARG A 16 -52.93 -14.65 22.59
N ARG A 17 -51.73 -14.98 23.06
CA ARG A 17 -50.55 -15.28 22.24
C ARG A 17 -50.87 -16.46 21.33
N GLY A 18 -51.14 -16.20 20.05
CA GLY A 18 -51.13 -17.25 19.03
C GLY A 18 -49.71 -17.79 18.90
N SER A 19 -49.51 -19.07 19.24
CA SER A 19 -48.19 -19.70 19.16
C SER A 19 -47.79 -19.94 17.70
N ILE A 20 -46.52 -19.71 17.39
CA ILE A 20 -45.87 -19.87 16.06
C ILE A 20 -46.13 -21.26 15.45
N LEU A 21 -46.40 -22.27 16.28
CA LEU A 21 -46.75 -23.62 15.86
C LEU A 21 -48.03 -23.69 15.01
N TYR A 22 -49.02 -22.82 15.25
CA TYR A 22 -50.27 -22.81 14.48
C TYR A 22 -50.08 -22.28 13.04
N SER A 23 -49.09 -21.40 12.85
CA SER A 23 -48.75 -20.83 11.54
C SER A 23 -48.01 -21.83 10.65
N ILE A 24 -47.22 -22.73 11.25
CA ILE A 24 -46.39 -23.71 10.53
C ILE A 24 -47.22 -24.92 10.08
N LEU A 25 -48.23 -25.31 10.87
CA LEU A 25 -49.07 -26.48 10.59
C LEU A 25 -50.18 -26.23 9.56
N LYS A 26 -50.40 -24.97 9.13
CA LYS A 26 -51.51 -24.59 8.23
C LYS A 26 -51.06 -24.32 6.79
N ASN A 27 -50.02 -25.02 6.33
CA ASN A 27 -49.56 -24.93 4.95
C ASN A 27 -50.04 -26.14 4.14
N ASP A 28 -51.35 -26.20 3.89
CA ASP A 28 -51.93 -27.07 2.87
C ASP A 28 -52.02 -26.27 1.56
N GLY A 29 -51.25 -26.68 0.54
CA GLY A 29 -51.40 -26.18 -0.83
C GLY A 29 -52.71 -26.69 -1.46
N PRO A 30 -53.16 -26.12 -2.60
CA PRO A 30 -52.67 -26.66 -3.86
C PRO A 30 -52.54 -25.67 -5.04
N ALA A 31 -51.72 -26.11 -6.01
CA ALA A 31 -51.86 -26.09 -7.47
C ALA A 31 -52.46 -24.88 -8.23
N GLU A 32 -51.78 -24.58 -9.34
CA GLU A 32 -52.23 -23.86 -10.55
C GLU A 32 -52.36 -22.33 -10.49
N ARG A 33 -51.32 -21.66 -11.02
CA ARG A 33 -51.44 -20.70 -12.13
C ARG A 33 -50.07 -20.36 -12.70
N ALA A 34 -49.76 -20.99 -13.83
CA ALA A 34 -48.68 -20.61 -14.71
C ALA A 34 -49.08 -19.36 -15.52
N ALA A 35 -48.31 -18.27 -15.39
CA ALA A 35 -48.11 -17.26 -16.44
C ALA A 35 -47.00 -16.27 -16.04
N HIS A 36 -45.94 -16.21 -16.86
CA HIS A 36 -44.95 -15.14 -17.01
C HIS A 36 -44.05 -14.77 -15.80
N ARG A 37 -42.91 -15.47 -15.69
CA ARG A 37 -41.67 -14.88 -15.13
C ARG A 37 -40.53 -15.04 -16.12
N ARG A 38 -39.98 -13.90 -16.58
CA ARG A 38 -38.70 -13.82 -17.31
C ARG A 38 -37.57 -14.31 -16.39
N PRO A 39 -36.53 -14.99 -16.90
CA PRO A 39 -35.36 -15.35 -16.09
C PRO A 39 -34.56 -14.09 -15.75
N GLU A 40 -34.39 -13.80 -14.46
CA GLU A 40 -33.43 -12.81 -13.97
C GLU A 40 -31.98 -13.29 -14.24
N PRO A 41 -31.05 -12.38 -14.55
CA PRO A 41 -29.65 -12.74 -14.73
C PRO A 41 -29.03 -13.18 -13.39
N PRO A 42 -28.01 -14.06 -13.41
CA PRO A 42 -27.35 -14.51 -12.18
C PRO A 42 -26.68 -13.34 -11.49
N VAL A 43 -27.02 -13.14 -10.22
CA VAL A 43 -26.35 -12.22 -9.29
C VAL A 43 -24.85 -12.57 -9.28
N PRO A 44 -23.92 -11.63 -9.52
CA PRO A 44 -22.50 -11.91 -9.40
C PRO A 44 -22.20 -12.37 -7.96
N PRO A 45 -21.28 -13.33 -7.75
CA PRO A 45 -20.93 -13.75 -6.40
C PRO A 45 -20.49 -12.50 -5.63
N GLN A 46 -21.28 -12.15 -4.61
CA GLN A 46 -20.94 -11.08 -3.68
C GLN A 46 -19.54 -11.40 -3.15
N ALA A 47 -18.57 -10.57 -3.51
CA ALA A 47 -17.20 -10.71 -3.03
C ALA A 47 -17.26 -10.75 -1.51
N CYS A 48 -16.93 -11.91 -0.95
CA CYS A 48 -17.05 -12.14 0.48
C CYS A 48 -16.14 -11.13 1.20
N SER A 49 -16.69 -10.41 2.18
CA SER A 49 -15.99 -9.39 2.96
C SER A 49 -14.86 -9.94 3.85
N CYS A 50 -14.59 -11.25 3.78
CA CYS A 50 -13.49 -11.92 4.47
C CYS A 50 -12.10 -11.60 3.91
N ALA A 51 -12.00 -11.04 2.69
CA ALA A 51 -10.71 -10.65 2.10
C ALA A 51 -10.04 -9.45 2.81
N SER A 52 -10.79 -8.72 3.65
CA SER A 52 -10.35 -7.45 4.22
C SER A 52 -9.43 -7.56 5.45
N ASN A 53 -9.27 -8.75 6.04
CA ASN A 53 -8.56 -8.93 7.32
C ASN A 53 -7.34 -9.88 7.22
N ARG A 54 -6.65 -9.90 6.08
CA ARG A 54 -5.38 -10.62 5.95
C ARG A 54 -4.22 -9.66 6.22
N ARG A 55 -3.56 -9.83 7.37
CA ARG A 55 -2.31 -9.13 7.67
C ARG A 55 -1.18 -9.82 6.92
N VAL A 56 -0.41 -9.05 6.17
CA VAL A 56 0.79 -9.55 5.51
C VAL A 56 2.02 -9.04 6.24
N ALA A 57 2.89 -9.95 6.65
CA ALA A 57 4.14 -9.64 7.35
C ALA A 57 5.33 -10.27 6.64
N LEU A 58 6.52 -9.71 6.84
CA LEU A 58 7.77 -10.32 6.39
C LEU A 58 8.00 -11.64 7.14
N ARG A 59 8.42 -12.69 6.42
CA ARG A 59 8.75 -13.99 7.03
C ARG A 59 9.96 -13.89 7.96
N SER A 60 10.94 -13.08 7.58
CA SER A 60 12.18 -12.84 8.31
C SER A 60 12.46 -11.34 8.45
N PRO A 61 11.66 -10.61 9.27
CA PRO A 61 11.75 -9.14 9.35
C PRO A 61 13.17 -8.66 9.68
N GLN A 62 13.86 -9.31 10.61
CA GLN A 62 15.21 -8.91 11.02
C GLN A 62 16.24 -8.94 9.86
N VAL A 63 16.17 -9.94 8.99
CA VAL A 63 17.12 -10.09 7.87
C VAL A 63 16.78 -9.09 6.77
N THR A 64 15.51 -9.04 6.36
CA THR A 64 15.05 -8.18 5.28
C THR A 64 15.17 -6.70 5.63
N CYS A 65 14.75 -6.29 6.83
CA CYS A 65 14.85 -4.90 7.28
C CYS A 65 16.32 -4.45 7.44
N LYS A 66 17.21 -5.34 7.88
CA LYS A 66 18.66 -5.06 7.92
C LYS A 66 19.23 -4.83 6.52
N ALA A 67 18.86 -5.68 5.55
CA ALA A 67 19.27 -5.50 4.16
C ALA A 67 18.73 -4.19 3.58
N ALA A 68 17.44 -3.90 3.77
CA ALA A 68 16.82 -2.65 3.32
C ALA A 68 17.46 -1.41 3.95
N SER A 69 17.81 -1.47 5.25
CA SER A 69 18.52 -0.39 5.94
C SER A 69 19.92 -0.17 5.35
N ALA A 70 20.65 -1.24 5.06
CA ALA A 70 21.96 -1.13 4.40
C ALA A 70 21.84 -0.50 3.00
N VAL A 71 20.82 -0.85 2.23
CA VAL A 71 20.53 -0.24 0.93
C VAL A 71 20.15 1.23 1.09
N LEU A 72 19.33 1.60 2.08
CA LEU A 72 18.97 2.99 2.34
C LEU A 72 20.21 3.85 2.61
N VAL A 73 21.12 3.38 3.46
CA VAL A 73 22.39 4.08 3.73
C VAL A 73 23.23 4.24 2.47
N LYS A 74 23.34 3.20 1.63
CA LYS A 74 24.03 3.29 0.33
C LYS A 74 23.35 4.32 -0.60
N THR A 75 22.02 4.33 -0.64
CA THR A 75 21.23 5.27 -1.44
C THR A 75 21.43 6.71 -0.99
N LEU A 76 21.33 7.00 0.31
CA LEU A 76 21.57 8.34 0.84
C LEU A 76 23.02 8.79 0.59
N ARG A 77 24.00 7.88 0.76
CA ARG A 77 25.40 8.16 0.41
C ARG A 77 25.58 8.47 -1.07
N PHE A 78 24.91 7.73 -1.96
CA PHE A 78 24.91 8.03 -3.40
C PHE A 78 24.42 9.46 -3.63
N VAL A 79 23.25 9.82 -3.11
CA VAL A 79 22.65 11.17 -3.27
C VAL A 79 23.60 12.26 -2.76
N LYS A 80 24.13 12.13 -1.54
CA LYS A 80 25.09 13.09 -0.95
C LYS A 80 26.34 13.29 -1.81
N ASN A 81 26.75 12.27 -2.56
CA ASN A 81 27.98 12.29 -3.36
C ASN A 81 27.76 12.75 -4.81
N VAL A 82 26.53 13.02 -5.24
CA VAL A 82 26.26 13.58 -6.56
C VAL A 82 26.68 15.06 -6.59
N PRO A 83 27.65 15.49 -7.42
CA PRO A 83 28.17 16.86 -7.39
C PRO A 83 27.09 17.93 -7.60
N CYS A 84 26.29 17.80 -8.66
CA CYS A 84 25.22 18.75 -8.97
C CYS A 84 24.10 18.78 -7.93
N PHE A 85 23.91 17.71 -7.14
CA PHE A 85 22.97 17.71 -6.03
C PHE A 85 23.48 18.60 -4.88
N ARG A 86 24.79 18.58 -4.60
CA ARG A 86 25.42 19.37 -3.53
C ARG A 86 25.38 20.88 -3.78
N GLU A 87 25.24 21.27 -5.05
CA GLU A 87 25.13 22.68 -5.47
C GLU A 87 23.72 23.25 -5.31
N LEU A 88 22.71 22.40 -5.06
CA LEU A 88 21.33 22.84 -4.86
C LEU A 88 21.16 23.55 -3.50
N PRO A 89 20.18 24.46 -3.37
CA PRO A 89 19.77 25.00 -2.08
C PRO A 89 19.40 23.89 -1.09
N ALA A 90 19.71 24.05 0.19
CA ALA A 90 19.42 23.04 1.22
C ALA A 90 17.93 22.63 1.27
N ASP A 91 17.03 23.60 1.06
CA ASP A 91 15.58 23.34 1.02
C ASP A 91 15.19 22.45 -0.17
N ASP A 92 15.81 22.66 -1.33
CA ASP A 92 15.60 21.83 -2.53
C ASP A 92 16.20 20.43 -2.34
N GLN A 93 17.42 20.34 -1.76
CA GLN A 93 18.04 19.06 -1.42
C GLN A 93 17.13 18.23 -0.51
N LEU A 94 16.58 18.87 0.53
CA LEU A 94 15.71 18.23 1.49
C LEU A 94 14.40 17.76 0.85
N LEU A 95 13.78 18.60 0.01
CA LEU A 95 12.56 18.25 -0.71
C LEU A 95 12.77 17.08 -1.69
N LEU A 96 13.89 17.06 -2.40
CA LEU A 96 14.27 15.95 -3.28
C LEU A 96 14.53 14.66 -2.49
N VAL A 97 15.25 14.71 -1.37
CA VAL A 97 15.50 13.51 -0.54
C VAL A 97 14.19 12.97 0.05
N ARG A 98 13.34 13.83 0.63
CA ARG A 98 12.04 13.42 1.21
C ARG A 98 11.11 12.78 0.19
N SER A 99 11.10 13.27 -1.04
CA SER A 99 10.23 12.75 -2.09
C SER A 99 10.79 11.50 -2.79
N SER A 100 12.12 11.32 -2.83
CA SER A 100 12.76 10.28 -3.64
C SER A 100 13.36 9.11 -2.85
N TRP A 101 13.47 9.19 -1.51
CA TRP A 101 14.13 8.13 -0.73
C TRP A 101 13.49 6.74 -0.95
N ALA A 102 12.16 6.66 -0.97
CA ALA A 102 11.44 5.39 -1.11
C ALA A 102 11.59 4.78 -2.52
N PRO A 103 11.33 5.49 -3.62
CA PRO A 103 11.57 4.94 -4.95
C PRO A 103 13.06 4.62 -5.16
N LEU A 104 13.99 5.45 -4.69
CA LEU A 104 15.43 5.15 -4.78
C LEU A 104 15.84 3.93 -3.95
N LEU A 105 15.23 3.72 -2.78
CA LEU A 105 15.43 2.52 -1.97
C LEU A 105 14.95 1.28 -2.72
N VAL A 106 13.74 1.27 -3.25
CA VAL A 106 13.19 0.11 -3.96
C VAL A 106 14.01 -0.20 -5.23
N LEU A 107 14.46 0.83 -5.94
CA LEU A 107 15.42 0.67 -7.06
C LEU A 107 16.78 0.11 -6.56
N GLY A 108 17.23 0.52 -5.38
CA GLY A 108 18.42 -0.02 -4.72
C GLY A 108 18.27 -1.48 -4.28
N LEU A 109 17.09 -1.88 -3.79
CA LEU A 109 16.80 -3.29 -3.45
C LEU A 109 16.89 -4.16 -4.70
N ALA A 110 16.38 -3.67 -5.84
CA ALA A 110 16.52 -4.35 -7.12
C ALA A 110 18.00 -4.51 -7.51
N GLN A 111 18.77 -3.43 -7.41
CA GLN A 111 20.20 -3.41 -7.75
C GLN A 111 21.03 -4.39 -6.89
N ASP A 112 20.77 -4.42 -5.59
CA ASP A 112 21.46 -5.30 -4.63
C ASP A 112 20.88 -6.73 -4.61
N ARG A 113 19.91 -7.04 -5.49
CA ARG A 113 19.22 -8.34 -5.61
C ARG A 113 18.62 -8.80 -4.26
N VAL A 114 18.05 -7.86 -3.50
CA VAL A 114 17.37 -8.18 -2.24
C VAL A 114 16.00 -8.75 -2.54
N ASP A 115 15.82 -10.04 -2.29
CA ASP A 115 14.52 -10.71 -2.29
C ASP A 115 13.96 -10.82 -0.87
N PHE A 116 12.65 -10.93 -0.75
CA PHE A 116 11.98 -11.08 0.54
C PHE A 116 10.71 -11.93 0.44
N GLU A 117 10.48 -12.70 1.50
CA GLU A 117 9.30 -13.54 1.65
C GLU A 117 8.30 -12.90 2.60
N THR A 118 7.02 -13.14 2.34
CA THR A 118 5.91 -12.64 3.14
C THR A 118 5.01 -13.78 3.55
N THR A 119 4.56 -13.76 4.79
CA THR A 119 3.57 -14.70 5.33
C THR A 119 2.26 -13.97 5.55
N GLU A 120 1.16 -14.59 5.12
CA GLU A 120 -0.18 -14.13 5.42
C GLU A 120 -0.63 -14.75 6.74
N SER A 121 -0.93 -13.91 7.73
CA SER A 121 -1.64 -14.37 8.91
C SER A 121 -3.11 -13.99 8.76
N ALA A 122 -4.00 -14.98 8.88
CA ALA A 122 -5.39 -14.69 9.15
C ALA A 122 -5.47 -14.04 10.54
N GLU A 123 -6.13 -12.89 10.66
CA GLU A 123 -6.57 -12.43 11.97
C GLU A 123 -7.45 -13.51 12.59
N PRO A 124 -7.22 -13.93 13.85
CA PRO A 124 -8.13 -14.84 14.52
C PRO A 124 -9.52 -14.22 14.50
N SER A 125 -10.51 -14.98 14.04
CA SER A 125 -11.89 -14.49 13.97
C SER A 125 -12.33 -13.92 15.33
N MET A 126 -13.25 -12.95 15.35
CA MET A 126 -13.75 -12.40 16.62
C MET A 126 -14.22 -13.52 17.57
N LEU A 127 -14.81 -14.59 17.03
CA LEU A 127 -15.17 -15.80 17.77
C LEU A 127 -13.95 -16.51 18.35
N GLN A 128 -12.86 -16.68 17.59
CA GLN A 128 -11.63 -17.26 18.08
C GLN A 128 -10.99 -16.41 19.20
N ARG A 129 -11.06 -15.08 19.13
CA ARG A 129 -10.60 -14.18 20.20
C ARG A 129 -11.43 -14.33 21.48
N ILE A 130 -12.76 -14.44 21.33
CA ILE A 130 -13.67 -14.66 22.47
C ILE A 130 -13.44 -16.05 23.09
N LEU A 131 -13.30 -17.09 22.25
CA LEU A 131 -13.17 -18.49 22.68
C LEU A 131 -11.81 -18.81 23.31
N THR A 132 -10.74 -18.10 22.92
CA THR A 132 -9.40 -18.30 23.49
C THR A 132 -9.15 -17.50 24.76
N GLY A 133 -10.19 -16.89 25.34
CA GLY A 133 -10.10 -16.20 26.62
C GLY A 133 -9.23 -14.95 26.54
N GLY A 134 -9.61 -14.01 25.68
CA GLY A 134 -9.01 -12.68 25.60
C GLY A 134 -8.99 -12.00 26.98
N ARG A 135 -7.91 -12.22 27.71
CA ARG A 135 -7.56 -11.47 28.90
C ARG A 135 -6.97 -10.16 28.38
N ASP A 136 -7.85 -9.18 28.24
CA ASP A 136 -7.46 -7.79 28.07
C ASP A 136 -6.59 -7.41 29.29
N GLU A 137 -5.27 -7.41 29.11
CA GLU A 137 -4.43 -6.47 29.84
C GLU A 137 -4.48 -5.16 29.05
N ASP A 138 -5.39 -4.31 29.50
CA ASP A 138 -5.46 -2.89 29.19
C ASP A 138 -4.11 -2.21 29.50
N GLU A 139 -3.22 -2.14 28.51
CA GLU A 139 -2.24 -1.05 28.38
C GLU A 139 -1.94 -0.78 26.89
N ARG A 140 -2.94 -0.23 26.18
CA ARG A 140 -2.80 0.90 25.25
C ARG A 140 -4.14 1.20 24.59
N GLY A 141 -4.96 1.96 25.32
CA GLY A 141 -5.73 3.02 24.68
C GLY A 141 -4.76 4.01 24.03
N ASP A 142 -4.31 3.72 22.81
CA ASP A 142 -3.70 4.72 21.94
C ASP A 142 -4.16 4.46 20.52
N LYS A 143 -5.19 5.23 20.12
CA LYS A 143 -5.47 5.66 18.75
C LYS A 143 -5.27 4.56 17.69
N HIS A 144 -6.37 3.93 17.28
CA HIS A 144 -6.52 3.34 15.94
C HIS A 144 -6.47 4.43 14.83
N GLY A 145 -5.60 5.43 14.98
CA GLY A 145 -5.32 6.43 13.98
C GLY A 145 -4.58 5.78 12.82
N ALA A 146 -5.25 5.66 11.69
CA ALA A 146 -4.68 5.75 10.34
C ALA A 146 -3.55 4.78 9.91
N HIS A 147 -3.15 3.77 10.70
CA HIS A 147 -2.22 2.74 10.24
C HIS A 147 -2.95 1.70 9.38
N ARG A 148 -3.21 2.07 8.12
CA ARG A 148 -3.68 1.13 7.10
C ARG A 148 -2.56 0.11 6.84
N ASP A 149 -2.77 -1.12 7.29
CA ASP A 149 -1.89 -2.27 7.07
C ASP A 149 -1.45 -2.37 5.59
N VAL A 150 -0.22 -2.85 5.37
CA VAL A 150 0.33 -3.08 4.02
C VAL A 150 -0.53 -4.12 3.32
N SER A 151 -1.11 -3.76 2.17
CA SER A 151 -1.98 -4.67 1.44
C SER A 151 -1.18 -5.67 0.59
N LEU A 152 -1.80 -6.80 0.27
CA LEU A 152 -1.22 -7.80 -0.63
C LEU A 152 -0.93 -7.21 -2.03
N ALA A 153 -1.77 -6.27 -2.50
CA ALA A 153 -1.53 -5.57 -3.76
C ALA A 153 -0.25 -4.71 -3.72
N ASP A 154 0.02 -4.07 -2.58
CA ASP A 154 1.23 -3.27 -2.39
C ASP A 154 2.50 -4.14 -2.44
N ILE A 155 2.46 -5.31 -1.79
CA ILE A 155 3.56 -6.28 -1.78
C ILE A 155 3.80 -6.84 -3.17
N HIS A 156 2.72 -7.20 -3.88
CA HIS A 156 2.80 -7.63 -5.26
C HIS A 156 3.37 -6.55 -6.18
N ALA A 157 3.03 -5.27 -5.98
CA ALA A 157 3.59 -4.18 -6.75
C ALA A 157 5.12 -4.07 -6.56
N ILE A 158 5.59 -4.15 -5.31
CA ILE A 158 7.05 -4.15 -5.02
C ILE A 158 7.72 -5.37 -5.65
N LYS A 159 7.22 -6.59 -5.42
CA LYS A 159 7.79 -7.81 -5.99
C LYS A 159 7.79 -7.81 -7.52
N ALA A 160 6.71 -7.33 -8.14
CA ALA A 160 6.62 -7.22 -9.59
C ALA A 160 7.67 -6.24 -10.15
N PHE A 161 7.90 -5.11 -9.48
CA PHE A 161 8.94 -4.16 -9.85
C PHE A 161 10.35 -4.77 -9.73
N LEU A 162 10.65 -5.46 -8.62
CA LEU A 162 11.94 -6.13 -8.40
C LEU A 162 12.21 -7.18 -9.49
N ASN A 163 11.25 -8.08 -9.73
CA ASN A 163 11.35 -9.12 -10.75
C ASN A 163 11.52 -8.54 -12.16
N ARG A 164 10.83 -7.43 -12.47
CA ARG A 164 11.00 -6.75 -13.75
C ARG A 164 12.41 -6.19 -13.92
N CYS A 165 12.95 -5.52 -12.90
CA CYS A 165 14.33 -5.04 -12.94
C CYS A 165 15.31 -6.19 -13.11
N TRP A 166 15.06 -7.31 -12.44
CA TRP A 166 15.92 -8.48 -12.49
C TRP A 166 15.94 -9.16 -13.84
N GLY A 167 14.82 -9.20 -14.57
CA GLY A 167 14.74 -9.74 -15.93
C GLY A 167 15.25 -8.79 -17.02
N LEU A 168 15.53 -7.52 -16.70
CA LEU A 168 16.09 -6.55 -17.65
C LEU A 168 17.62 -6.51 -17.66
N ASP A 169 18.27 -7.20 -16.71
CA ASP A 169 19.72 -7.19 -16.51
C ASP A 169 20.30 -5.77 -16.57
N ILE A 170 19.78 -4.92 -15.69
CA ILE A 170 20.17 -3.52 -15.60
C ILE A 170 21.60 -3.42 -15.06
N SER A 171 22.48 -2.76 -15.80
CA SER A 171 23.87 -2.56 -15.42
C SER A 171 24.02 -1.49 -14.32
N THR A 172 25.17 -1.47 -13.64
CA THR A 172 25.46 -0.47 -12.60
C THR A 172 25.37 0.97 -13.12
N LYS A 173 25.79 1.22 -14.37
CA LYS A 173 25.69 2.55 -14.99
C LYS A 173 24.26 2.93 -15.28
N GLU A 174 23.45 2.01 -15.81
CA GLU A 174 22.02 2.25 -16.05
C GLU A 174 21.28 2.54 -14.73
N TYR A 175 21.56 1.79 -13.66
CA TYR A 175 21.02 2.09 -12.34
C TYR A 175 21.40 3.49 -11.86
N ALA A 176 22.64 3.95 -12.10
CA ALA A 176 23.05 5.29 -11.72
C ALA A 176 22.23 6.37 -12.45
N TYR A 177 22.00 6.20 -13.76
CA TYR A 177 21.18 7.14 -14.53
C TYR A 177 19.69 7.10 -14.13
N LEU A 178 19.14 5.91 -13.89
CA LEU A 178 17.77 5.75 -13.39
C LEU A 178 17.59 6.40 -12.01
N LYS A 179 18.58 6.26 -11.10
CA LYS A 179 18.58 6.97 -9.83
C LYS A 179 18.63 8.49 -10.02
N GLY A 180 19.42 8.99 -10.96
CA GLY A 180 19.42 10.40 -11.33
C GLY A 180 18.06 10.89 -11.82
N ALA A 181 17.42 10.13 -12.71
CA ALA A 181 16.09 10.44 -13.24
C ALA A 181 15.00 10.50 -12.15
N VAL A 182 15.08 9.61 -11.15
CA VAL A 182 14.16 9.60 -9.98
C VAL A 182 14.48 10.72 -9.00
N LEU A 183 15.77 10.97 -8.73
CA LEU A 183 16.22 11.97 -7.77
C LEU A 183 15.84 13.39 -8.21
N PHE A 184 16.12 13.74 -9.46
CA PHE A 184 15.88 15.08 -9.99
C PHE A 184 14.45 15.20 -10.51
N ASN A 185 13.47 15.21 -9.61
CA ASN A 185 12.06 15.35 -9.97
C ASN A 185 11.63 16.83 -10.00
N PRO A 186 11.33 17.42 -11.18
CA PRO A 186 10.89 18.81 -11.28
C PRO A 186 9.42 19.01 -10.89
N ASP A 187 8.63 17.94 -10.74
CA ASP A 187 7.19 18.03 -10.47
C ASP A 187 6.88 18.38 -8.99
N LEU A 188 7.90 18.57 -8.16
CA LEU A 188 7.74 18.87 -6.74
C LEU A 188 7.38 20.35 -6.52
N ALA A 189 6.30 20.58 -5.80
CA ALA A 189 5.90 21.92 -5.39
C ALA A 189 6.90 22.51 -4.38
N GLY A 190 7.25 23.79 -4.55
CA GLY A 190 8.13 24.51 -3.63
C GLY A 190 9.62 24.52 -4.01
N LEU A 191 10.00 23.93 -5.15
CA LEU A 191 11.37 23.99 -5.65
C LEU A 191 11.80 25.41 -6.02
N ARG A 192 12.97 25.83 -5.54
CA ARG A 192 13.58 27.13 -5.87
C ARG A 192 14.31 27.08 -7.21
N CYS A 193 15.02 25.98 -7.50
CA CYS A 193 15.85 25.82 -8.68
C CYS A 193 15.21 24.91 -9.75
N LEU A 194 13.90 25.08 -10.00
CA LEU A 194 13.11 24.23 -10.92
C LEU A 194 13.78 24.00 -12.29
N GLN A 195 14.25 25.09 -12.93
CA GLN A 195 14.86 25.01 -14.27
C GLN A 195 16.16 24.19 -14.27
N HIS A 196 16.97 24.32 -13.22
CA HIS A 196 18.21 23.57 -13.08
C HIS A 196 17.91 22.09 -12.85
N ILE A 197 16.98 21.76 -11.94
CA ILE A 197 16.56 20.38 -11.66
C ILE A 197 15.97 19.71 -12.91
N CYS A 198 15.17 20.43 -13.69
CA CYS A 198 14.67 19.95 -14.98
C CYS A 198 15.82 19.65 -15.96
N GLY A 199 16.85 20.50 -15.98
CA GLY A 199 18.09 20.25 -16.72
C GLY A 199 18.78 18.97 -16.31
N LEU A 200 19.00 18.77 -15.00
CA LEU A 200 19.63 17.58 -14.45
C LEU A 200 18.86 16.30 -14.75
N GLN A 201 17.52 16.36 -14.69
CA GLN A 201 16.68 15.21 -15.05
C GLN A 201 16.84 14.84 -16.53
N ARG A 202 16.80 15.83 -17.43
CA ARG A 202 17.02 15.61 -18.87
C ARG A 202 18.41 15.04 -19.14
N GLU A 203 19.43 15.50 -18.42
CA GLU A 203 20.78 14.98 -18.54
C GLU A 203 20.88 13.52 -18.11
N ALA A 204 20.22 13.13 -17.02
CA ALA A 204 20.14 11.74 -16.60
C ALA A 204 19.46 10.85 -17.66
N HIS A 205 18.36 11.31 -18.26
CA HIS A 205 17.69 10.60 -19.36
C HIS A 205 18.59 10.47 -20.60
N ARG A 206 19.22 11.58 -21.01
CA ARG A 206 20.13 11.59 -22.16
C ARG A 206 21.33 10.67 -21.95
N ALA A 207 21.92 10.69 -20.75
CA ALA A 207 23.06 9.84 -20.42
C ALA A 207 22.69 8.35 -20.46
N LEU A 208 21.47 8.00 -20.03
CA LEU A 208 20.95 6.64 -20.18
C LEU A 208 20.80 6.26 -21.66
N ASP A 209 20.15 7.10 -22.46
CA ASP A 209 19.93 6.84 -23.89
C ASP A 209 21.24 6.70 -24.66
N GLU A 210 22.21 7.57 -24.40
CA GLU A 210 23.54 7.50 -24.98
C GLU A 210 24.27 6.22 -24.57
N HIS A 211 24.19 5.83 -23.30
CA HIS A 211 24.80 4.60 -22.82
C HIS A 211 24.18 3.36 -23.45
N VAL A 212 22.85 3.29 -23.52
CA VAL A 212 22.10 2.21 -24.18
C VAL A 212 22.46 2.14 -25.65
N ARG A 213 22.48 3.28 -26.36
CA ARG A 213 22.88 3.35 -27.77
C ARG A 213 24.30 2.82 -27.99
N MET A 214 25.22 3.06 -27.05
CA MET A 214 26.60 2.59 -27.16
C MET A 214 26.76 1.11 -26.83
N MET A 215 26.14 0.63 -25.75
CA MET A 215 26.35 -0.74 -25.22
C MET A 215 25.38 -1.77 -25.79
N HIS A 216 24.19 -1.33 -26.22
CA HIS A 216 23.07 -2.18 -26.67
C HIS A 216 22.58 -1.75 -28.05
N ARG A 217 23.50 -1.63 -29.02
CA ARG A 217 23.23 -1.14 -30.39
C ARG A 217 22.09 -1.85 -31.12
N ALA A 218 21.90 -3.14 -30.86
CA ALA A 218 20.86 -3.95 -31.49
C ALA A 218 19.48 -3.83 -30.80
N ASP A 219 19.41 -3.20 -29.63
CA ASP A 219 18.23 -3.16 -28.77
C ASP A 219 17.77 -1.72 -28.55
N GLY A 220 17.27 -1.10 -29.64
CA GLY A 220 16.80 0.28 -29.64
C GLY A 220 15.60 0.55 -28.72
N ALA A 221 14.94 -0.50 -28.24
CA ALA A 221 13.80 -0.39 -27.31
C ALA A 221 14.22 -0.50 -25.83
N ARG A 222 15.50 -0.73 -25.51
CA ARG A 222 15.95 -0.92 -24.12
C ARG A 222 15.66 0.27 -23.23
N SER A 223 15.99 1.50 -23.65
CA SER A 223 15.69 2.72 -22.90
C SER A 223 14.20 2.80 -22.55
N ALA A 224 13.33 2.55 -23.52
CA ALA A 224 11.88 2.56 -23.31
C ALA A 224 11.45 1.51 -22.26
N ARG A 225 12.00 0.28 -22.32
CA ARG A 225 11.70 -0.75 -21.32
C ARG A 225 12.20 -0.39 -19.92
N LEU A 226 13.37 0.25 -19.81
CA LEU A 226 13.90 0.76 -18.53
C LEU A 226 12.98 1.85 -17.96
N PHE A 227 12.52 2.80 -18.77
CA PHE A 227 11.58 3.83 -18.32
C PHE A 227 10.18 3.29 -18.00
N VAL A 228 9.72 2.27 -18.71
CA VAL A 228 8.47 1.56 -18.38
C VAL A 228 8.60 0.77 -17.07
N ALA A 229 9.77 0.22 -16.77
CA ALA A 229 10.03 -0.34 -15.44
C ALA A 229 10.01 0.77 -14.38
N LEU A 230 10.67 1.90 -14.64
CA LEU A 230 10.74 3.03 -13.72
C LEU A 230 9.36 3.64 -13.45
N SER A 231 8.47 3.71 -14.44
CA SER A 231 7.13 4.28 -14.26
C SER A 231 6.27 3.44 -13.30
N THR A 232 6.46 2.12 -13.24
CA THR A 232 5.78 1.27 -12.25
C THR A 232 6.22 1.50 -10.82
N LEU A 233 7.37 2.12 -10.61
CA LEU A 233 7.83 2.53 -9.28
C LEU A 233 6.91 3.60 -8.68
N ARG A 234 6.24 4.41 -9.51
CA ARG A 234 5.37 5.51 -9.07
C ARG A 234 4.11 5.04 -8.33
N SER A 235 3.71 3.78 -8.50
CA SER A 235 2.55 3.22 -7.77
C SER A 235 2.92 2.75 -6.36
N ILE A 236 4.20 2.66 -6.02
CA ILE A 236 4.68 2.21 -4.72
C ILE A 236 4.83 3.43 -3.81
N SER A 237 3.96 3.54 -2.80
CA SER A 237 4.00 4.68 -1.86
C SER A 237 5.15 4.56 -0.85
N ALA A 238 5.72 5.71 -0.47
CA ALA A 238 6.74 5.78 0.59
C ALA A 238 6.24 5.21 1.93
N ARG A 239 4.96 5.39 2.23
CA ARG A 239 4.30 4.83 3.42
C ARG A 239 4.35 3.31 3.44
N VAL A 240 4.02 2.66 2.32
CA VAL A 240 4.08 1.18 2.21
C VAL A 240 5.52 0.69 2.43
N VAL A 241 6.50 1.37 1.84
CA VAL A 241 7.92 1.01 1.97
C VAL A 241 8.39 1.15 3.42
N ALA A 242 8.00 2.24 4.10
CA ALA A 242 8.26 2.47 5.52
C ALA A 242 7.66 1.36 6.40
N GLU A 243 6.37 1.09 6.24
CA GLU A 243 5.63 0.10 7.02
C GLU A 243 6.18 -1.32 6.81
N LEU A 244 6.54 -1.67 5.57
CA LEU A 244 7.04 -3.02 5.26
C LEU A 244 8.49 -3.24 5.72
N PHE A 245 9.39 -2.31 5.42
CA PHE A 245 10.83 -2.55 5.55
C PHE A 245 11.48 -1.92 6.79
N PHE A 246 10.84 -0.98 7.47
CA PHE A 246 11.46 -0.26 8.59
C PHE A 246 10.66 -0.38 9.89
N ARG A 247 9.33 -0.31 9.84
CA ARG A 247 8.46 -0.43 11.02
C ARG A 247 8.77 -1.63 11.91
N PRO A 248 9.09 -2.84 11.38
CA PRO A 248 9.42 -3.98 12.23
C PRO A 248 10.69 -3.79 13.09
N VAL A 249 11.56 -2.84 12.75
CA VAL A 249 12.83 -2.58 13.45
C VAL A 249 12.79 -1.26 14.22
N ILE A 250 12.28 -0.19 13.61
CA ILE A 250 12.31 1.15 14.23
C ILE A 250 11.05 1.46 15.05
N GLY A 251 10.03 0.60 15.01
CA GLY A 251 8.79 0.79 15.76
C GLY A 251 8.11 2.10 15.37
N THR A 252 7.80 2.95 16.36
CA THR A 252 7.03 4.19 16.18
C THR A 252 7.84 5.39 15.66
N VAL A 253 9.14 5.24 15.42
CA VAL A 253 10.03 6.32 14.96
C VAL A 253 9.55 6.89 13.62
N ASP A 254 9.59 8.21 13.50
CA ASP A 254 9.22 8.91 12.27
C ASP A 254 10.30 8.70 11.19
N MET A 255 9.87 8.29 10.01
CA MET A 255 10.78 8.00 8.90
C MET A 255 11.46 9.25 8.37
N GLU A 256 10.82 10.42 8.39
CA GLU A 256 11.44 11.66 7.94
C GLU A 256 12.51 12.12 8.91
N GLU A 257 12.28 12.02 10.22
CA GLU A 257 13.29 12.27 11.25
C GLU A 257 14.50 11.35 11.07
N LEU A 258 14.26 10.04 10.90
CA LEU A 258 15.34 9.08 10.63
C LEU A 258 16.12 9.41 9.34
N LEU A 259 15.41 9.81 8.28
CA LEU A 259 16.06 10.21 7.02
C LEU A 259 16.93 11.45 7.20
N LEU A 260 16.46 12.44 7.95
CA LEU A 260 17.23 13.63 8.27
C LEU A 260 18.48 13.27 9.08
N ASP A 261 18.35 12.41 10.08
CA ASP A 261 19.48 11.95 10.88
C ASP A 261 20.49 11.17 10.04
N LEU A 262 20.05 10.29 9.16
CA LEU A 262 20.95 9.57 8.25
C LEU A 262 21.57 10.50 7.19
N PHE A 263 20.85 11.54 6.78
CA PHE A 263 21.28 12.43 5.71
C PHE A 263 22.15 13.61 6.17
N TYR A 264 21.97 14.10 7.39
CA TYR A 264 22.77 15.19 7.96
C TYR A 264 23.63 14.77 9.15
N GLY A 265 23.36 13.58 9.71
CA GLY A 265 24.21 12.96 10.72
C GLY A 265 25.60 12.65 10.19
N LYS A 266 26.56 12.74 11.11
CA LYS A 266 28.00 12.53 10.88
C LYS A 266 28.34 11.06 10.69
#